data_AF-A0A9D6FTW5-F1
#
_entry.id   AF-A0A9D6FTW5-F1
#
_cell.length_a   1.000
_cell.length_b   1.000
_cell.length_c   1.000
_cell.angle_alpha   90.00
_cell.angle_beta   90.00
_cell.angle_gamma   90.00
#
_symmetry.space_group_name_H-M   'P 1'
#
loop_
_entity.id
_entity.type
_entity.pdbx_description
1 polymer ?
#
loop_
_entity_poly.entity_id
_entity_poly.type
_entity_poly.pdbx_seq_one_letter_code
_entity_poly.pdbx_strand_id
1 'polypeptide(L)' 'ASDVAVAMEMGADGVLLNTAVAQAADPVSMARAMRLACESGRLAYESGRIPKKDYATPSSPMEGRIR' A
#
# COMPACT_ATOMS: atom_id res chain seq x y z
N ALA A 1 -6.05 5.55 -4.22
CA ALA A 1 -4.59 5.74 -4.08
C ALA A 1 -3.91 4.48 -3.58
N SER A 2 -4.39 3.87 -2.48
CA SER A 2 -3.89 2.56 -1.99
C SER A 2 -3.81 1.50 -3.08
N ASP A 3 -4.85 1.37 -3.91
CA ASP A 3 -4.91 0.33 -4.94
C ASP A 3 -3.83 0.50 -6.02
N VAL A 4 -3.49 1.76 -6.33
CA VAL A 4 -2.38 2.09 -7.24
C VAL A 4 -1.05 1.63 -6.63
N ALA A 5 -0.80 1.93 -5.35
CA ALA A 5 0.40 1.47 -4.68
C ALA A 5 0.50 -0.06 -4.65
N VAL A 6 -0.60 -0.75 -4.32
CA VAL A 6 -0.66 -2.22 -4.31
C VAL A 6 -0.39 -2.81 -5.69
N ALA A 7 -0.99 -2.24 -6.76
CA ALA A 7 -0.73 -2.69 -8.12
C ALA A 7 0.76 -2.58 -8.50
N MET A 8 1.39 -1.45 -8.16
CA MET A 8 2.83 -1.25 -8.41
C MET A 8 3.70 -2.17 -7.54
N GLU A 9 3.33 -2.41 -6.28
CA GLU A 9 4.01 -3.35 -5.38
C GLU A 9 3.98 -4.80 -5.90
N MET A 10 2.97 -5.18 -6.67
CA MET A 10 2.86 -6.49 -7.32
C MET A 10 3.70 -6.60 -8.60
N GLY A 11 4.37 -5.52 -9.02
CA GLY A 11 5.23 -5.51 -10.21
C GLY A 11 4.55 -5.05 -11.48
N ALA A 12 3.43 -4.33 -11.40
CA ALA A 12 2.85 -3.68 -12.58
C ALA A 12 3.83 -2.65 -13.19
N ASP A 13 3.84 -2.55 -14.52
CA ASP A 13 4.63 -1.55 -15.25
C ASP A 13 3.99 -0.15 -15.19
N GLY A 14 2.68 -0.10 -14.97
CA GLY A 14 1.93 1.15 -14.82
C GLY A 14 0.46 0.91 -14.49
N VAL A 15 -0.24 1.98 -14.14
CA VAL A 15 -1.67 1.95 -13.80
C VAL A 15 -2.42 3.01 -14.60
N LEU A 16 -3.49 2.57 -15.28
CA LEU A 16 -4.42 3.46 -15.97
C LEU A 16 -5.68 3.63 -15.12
N LEU A 17 -6.09 4.87 -14.89
CA LEU A 17 -7.23 5.23 -14.05
C LEU A 17 -7.92 6.50 -14.56
N ASN A 18 -9.22 6.63 -14.30
CA ASN A 18 -10.01 7.80 -14.69
C ASN A 18 -10.95 8.25 -13.55
N THR A 19 -12.03 7.49 -13.32
CA THR A 19 -13.11 7.83 -12.38
C THR A 19 -12.62 8.15 -10.98
N ALA A 20 -11.59 7.43 -10.50
CA ALA A 20 -11.01 7.62 -9.17
C ALA A 20 -10.40 9.02 -8.96
N VAL A 21 -9.96 9.70 -10.02
CA VAL A 21 -9.51 11.10 -9.98
C VAL A 21 -10.64 12.04 -10.37
N ALA A 22 -11.37 11.73 -11.46
CA ALA A 22 -12.39 12.61 -12.02
C ALA A 22 -13.59 12.85 -11.09
N GLN A 23 -13.95 11.86 -10.25
CA GLN A 23 -15.06 11.95 -9.30
C GLN A 23 -14.61 12.19 -7.85
N ALA A 24 -13.33 12.50 -7.62
CA ALA A 24 -12.85 12.85 -6.29
C ALA A 24 -13.39 14.23 -5.87
N ALA A 25 -13.56 14.45 -4.57
CA ALA A 25 -13.96 15.75 -4.02
C ALA A 25 -12.94 16.86 -4.37
N ASP A 26 -11.65 16.52 -4.41
CA ASP A 26 -10.59 17.36 -4.96
C ASP A 26 -9.77 16.54 -5.98
N PRO A 27 -10.08 16.67 -7.29
CA PRO A 27 -9.39 15.94 -8.35
C PRO A 27 -7.90 16.24 -8.45
N VAL A 28 -7.47 17.48 -8.17
CA VAL A 28 -6.07 17.90 -8.30
C VAL A 28 -5.23 17.25 -7.20
N SER A 29 -5.72 17.32 -5.96
CA SER A 29 -5.08 16.63 -4.84
C SER A 29 -5.10 15.12 -5.01
N MET A 30 -6.19 14.54 -5.54
CA MET A 30 -6.26 13.10 -5.81
C MET A 30 -5.28 12.67 -6.91
N ALA A 31 -5.13 13.44 -7.99
CA ALA A 31 -4.14 13.16 -9.03
C ALA A 31 -2.72 13.14 -8.46
N ARG A 32 -2.39 14.10 -7.58
CA ARG A 32 -1.11 14.11 -6.86
C ARG A 32 -0.94 12.88 -5.97
N ALA A 33 -2.00 12.47 -5.26
CA ALA A 33 -1.97 11.26 -4.44
C ALA A 33 -1.76 9.99 -5.26
N MET A 34 -2.40 9.86 -6.43
CA MET A 34 -2.20 8.71 -7.33
C MET A 34 -0.76 8.65 -7.87
N ARG A 35 -0.18 9.81 -8.22
CA ARG A 35 1.23 9.90 -8.64
C ARG A 35 2.17 9.38 -7.55
N LEU A 36 2.03 9.90 -6.32
CA LEU A 36 2.86 9.50 -5.20
C LEU A 36 2.69 8.01 -4.86
N ALA A 37 1.47 7.50 -4.92
CA ALA A 37 1.20 6.07 -4.72
C ALA A 37 1.89 5.18 -5.75
N CYS A 38 1.93 5.62 -7.02
CA CYS A 38 2.61 4.92 -8.10
C CYS A 38 4.13 4.87 -7.84
N GLU A 39 4.72 6.03 -7.55
CA GLU A 39 6.16 6.16 -7.23
C GLU A 39 6.53 5.33 -5.99
N SER A 40 5.74 5.42 -4.91
CA SER A 40 6.00 4.66 -3.68
C SER A 40 5.87 3.16 -3.88
N GLY A 41 4.84 2.71 -4.61
CA GLY A 41 4.62 1.29 -4.83
C GLY A 41 5.69 0.68 -5.72
N ARG A 42 6.18 1.41 -6.73
CA ARG A 42 7.29 0.96 -7.58
C ARG A 42 8.59 0.86 -6.80
N LEU A 43 8.90 1.88 -5.99
CA LEU A 43 10.06 1.85 -5.10
C LEU A 43 9.98 0.67 -4.12
N ALA A 44 8.80 0.36 -3.58
CA ALA A 44 8.60 -0.77 -2.69
C ALA A 44 8.81 -2.13 -3.39
N TYR A 45 8.38 -2.27 -4.66
CA TYR A 45 8.67 -3.45 -5.48
C TYR A 45 10.17 -3.63 -5.69
N GLU A 46 10.87 -2.57 -6.11
CA GLU A 46 12.31 -2.61 -6.39
C GLU A 46 13.17 -2.81 -5.13
N SER A 47 12.70 -2.31 -3.99
CA SER A 47 13.41 -2.43 -2.70
C SER A 47 13.30 -3.82 -2.07
N GLY A 48 12.39 -4.68 -2.52
CA GLY A 48 12.16 -5.99 -1.93
C GLY A 48 11.53 -5.93 -0.53
N ARG A 49 10.20 -5.90 -0.47
CA ARG A 49 9.46 -5.86 0.81
C ARG A 49 9.73 -7.09 1.68
N ILE A 50 9.65 -6.89 3.00
CA ILE A 50 9.72 -8.00 3.97
C ILE A 50 8.65 -9.06 3.65
N PRO A 51 9.00 -10.35 3.70
CA PRO A 51 8.04 -11.42 3.47
C PRO A 51 6.98 -11.40 4.59
N LYS A 52 5.73 -11.66 4.21
CA LYS A 52 4.66 -11.88 5.17
C LYS A 52 4.97 -13.18 5.93
N LYS A 53 4.93 -13.14 7.27
CA LYS A 53 5.01 -14.34 8.09
C LYS A 53 3.61 -14.97 8.19
N ASP A 54 3.52 -16.27 7.95
CA ASP A 54 2.26 -17.02 8.06
C ASP A 54 1.85 -17.30 9.51
N TYR A 55 2.77 -17.11 10.46
CA TYR A 55 2.51 -17.24 11.88
C TYR A 55 2.57 -15.88 12.57
N ALA A 56 1.54 -15.56 13.35
CA ALA A 56 1.54 -14.40 14.23
C ALA A 56 2.18 -14.79 15.56
N THR A 57 3.29 -14.13 15.92
CA THR A 57 3.75 -14.14 17.31
C THR A 57 2.90 -13.12 18.06
N PRO A 58 2.18 -13.49 19.14
CA PRO A 58 1.40 -12.53 19.92
C PRO A 58 2.31 -11.40 20.43
N SER A 59 1.93 -10.15 20.22
CA SER A 59 2.65 -9.00 20.79
C SER A 59 2.52 -8.91 22.31
N SER A 60 1.57 -9.64 22.89
CA SER A 60 1.36 -9.82 24.32
C SER A 60 1.63 -11.27 24.67
N PRO A 61 2.79 -11.60 25.26
CA PRO A 61 3.04 -12.94 25.80
C PRO A 61 1.94 -13.29 26.82
N MET A 62 1.38 -14.50 26.73
CA MET A 62 0.43 -15.00 27.72
C MET A 62 1.10 -15.32 29.07
N GLU A 63 2.43 -15.29 29.13
CA GLU A 63 3.24 -15.40 30.35
C GLU A 63 3.16 -14.09 31.15
N GLY A 64 2.36 -14.11 32.23
CA GLY A 64 2.31 -13.01 33.20
C GLY A 64 0.92 -12.63 33.70
N ARG A 65 -0.16 -13.28 33.25
CA ARG A 65 -1.49 -13.04 33.84
C ARG A 65 -1.59 -13.75 35.18
N ILE A 66 -1.20 -13.06 36.25
CA ILE A 66 -1.54 -13.42 37.64
C ILE A 66 -3.07 -13.38 37.77
N ARG A 67 -3.66 -14.46 38.27
CA ARG A 67 -5.10 -14.56 38.58
C ARG A 67 -5.46 -13.75 39.81
#